data_AF-A0A6V7UBB3-F1
#
_entry.id   AF-A0A6V7UBB3-F1
#
_cell.length_a   1.000
_cell.length_b   1.000
_cell.length_c   1.000
_cell.angle_alpha   90.00
_cell.angle_beta   90.00
_cell.angle_gamma   90.00
#
_symmetry.space_group_name_H-M   'P 1'
#
loop_
_entity.id
_entity.type
_entity.pdbx_description
1 polymer ?
#
loop_
_entity_poly.entity_id
_entity_poly.type
_entity_poly.pdbx_seq_one_letter_code
_entity_poly.pdbx_strand_id
1 'polypeptide(L)'
;MGSDQALGHLIYRHRRRLFGNVDTANNLLDIEFPDFLINYKGQNILFYDSRFYRQGEEDVVLLFSHPSLFNLLETNNLWLINSSNSIPSKWSHNFTISTEINEKVVVCIQCILPKREIKYFKESLNAIKNLIKQPKAFLKIISDFDFISFKAASFPVCPVLWKFVSFWPKFVTKMETFGNANLYSDQIIGKISIKIFRNILTLPLIPQQHVRRAFYLIVQNSPNELNSFLEYFAKNYIGLTLAQKQYGIKQFLKINSPTREPPPDWELPIFCQPKYSIKFWNVYERIHSSIIRTNNSVEVSNSIGKNSIHRPPLSEFLTTFIKDIEKQLEIIQAPTNPPQKKKNKKKRLFIIQEEQILETLQQANYEEDGHLFDIITLLGLQIQGYISGLRDDEKGESDDDIEEEEEE
;
A
#
# COMPACT_ATOMS: atom_id res chain seq x y z
N MET A 1 -25.93 -30.45 29.74
CA MET A 1 -25.48 -29.36 28.85
C MET A 1 -24.38 -29.94 27.97
N GLY A 2 -24.54 -29.91 26.64
CA GLY A 2 -23.59 -30.56 25.72
C GLY A 2 -22.24 -29.85 25.75
N SER A 3 -21.15 -30.62 25.81
CA SER A 3 -19.78 -30.09 25.80
C SER A 3 -19.51 -29.28 24.53
N ASP A 4 -18.56 -28.34 24.58
CA ASP A 4 -18.12 -27.54 23.43
C ASP A 4 -17.74 -28.39 22.21
N GLN A 5 -17.31 -29.64 22.43
CA GLN A 5 -17.05 -30.62 21.38
C GLN A 5 -18.31 -31.02 20.60
N ALA A 6 -19.45 -31.22 21.27
CA ALA A 6 -20.71 -31.57 20.61
C ALA A 6 -21.21 -30.43 19.71
N LEU A 7 -21.07 -29.18 20.18
CA LEU A 7 -21.38 -27.99 19.40
C LEU A 7 -20.44 -27.86 18.19
N GLY A 8 -19.14 -28.06 18.38
CA GLY A 8 -18.15 -28.05 17.30
C GLY A 8 -18.45 -29.09 16.22
N HIS A 9 -18.85 -30.32 16.60
CA HIS A 9 -19.26 -31.35 15.64
C HIS A 9 -20.55 -31.01 14.89
N LEU A 10 -21.51 -30.36 15.55
CA LEU A 10 -22.75 -29.91 14.91
C LEU A 10 -22.44 -28.83 13.87
N ILE A 11 -21.64 -27.83 14.23
CA ILE A 11 -21.18 -26.76 13.32
C ILE A 11 -20.43 -27.37 12.13
N TYR A 12 -19.52 -28.31 12.37
CA TYR A 12 -18.78 -29.01 11.31
C TYR A 12 -19.72 -29.72 10.34
N ARG A 13 -20.69 -30.50 10.85
CA ARG A 13 -21.68 -31.20 10.00
C ARG A 13 -22.56 -30.23 9.22
N HIS A 14 -22.96 -29.12 9.85
CA HIS A 14 -23.78 -28.12 9.19
C HIS A 14 -23.01 -27.41 8.07
N ARG A 15 -21.77 -26.97 8.32
CA ARG A 15 -20.89 -26.40 7.28
C ARG A 15 -20.63 -27.37 6.15
N ARG A 16 -20.36 -28.64 6.45
CA ARG A 16 -20.14 -29.66 5.41
C ARG A 16 -21.37 -29.92 4.56
N ARG A 17 -22.58 -29.83 5.13
CA ARG A 17 -23.84 -29.92 4.38
C ARG A 17 -24.06 -28.72 3.46
N LEU A 18 -23.73 -27.52 3.92
CA LEU A 18 -23.97 -26.28 3.17
C LEU A 18 -22.89 -26.03 2.10
N PHE A 19 -21.62 -26.22 2.45
CA PHE A 19 -20.47 -25.80 1.63
C PHE A 19 -19.59 -26.97 1.17
N GLY A 20 -20.03 -28.21 1.38
CA GLY A 20 -19.22 -29.39 1.03
C GLY A 20 -17.90 -29.43 1.81
N ASN A 21 -16.82 -29.80 1.13
CA ASN A 21 -15.50 -29.91 1.76
C ASN A 21 -14.71 -28.59 1.81
N VAL A 22 -15.27 -27.48 1.31
CA VAL A 22 -14.59 -26.16 1.18
C VAL A 22 -13.91 -25.72 2.48
N ASP A 23 -14.66 -25.72 3.57
CA ASP A 23 -14.13 -25.29 4.87
C ASP A 23 -13.46 -26.45 5.62
N THR A 24 -13.94 -27.67 5.42
CA THR A 24 -13.59 -28.83 6.26
C THR A 24 -12.41 -29.66 5.75
N ALA A 25 -11.94 -29.42 4.53
CA ALA A 25 -10.78 -30.12 3.97
C ALA A 25 -9.51 -29.83 4.78
N ASN A 26 -8.75 -30.86 5.15
CA ASN A 26 -7.48 -30.70 5.86
C ASN A 26 -6.38 -30.18 4.92
N ASN A 27 -6.35 -30.68 3.68
CA ASN A 27 -5.46 -30.22 2.64
C ASN A 27 -6.19 -29.25 1.69
N LEU A 28 -5.47 -28.24 1.17
CA LEU A 28 -5.99 -27.34 0.14
C LEU A 28 -6.27 -28.07 -1.19
N LEU A 29 -5.57 -29.18 -1.43
CA LEU A 29 -5.79 -30.03 -2.61
C LEU A 29 -7.18 -30.69 -2.61
N ASP A 30 -7.72 -31.01 -1.44
CA ASP A 30 -9.01 -31.72 -1.29
C ASP A 30 -10.23 -30.76 -1.32
N ILE A 31 -10.00 -29.47 -1.53
CA ILE A 31 -11.07 -28.48 -1.61
C ILE A 31 -11.82 -28.63 -2.93
N GLU A 32 -13.06 -29.09 -2.86
CA GLU A 32 -13.98 -29.08 -3.99
C GLU A 32 -14.91 -27.87 -3.86
N PHE A 33 -14.98 -27.05 -4.91
CA PHE A 33 -15.85 -25.87 -4.94
C PHE A 33 -17.24 -26.26 -5.44
N PRO A 34 -18.30 -26.09 -4.63
CA PRO A 34 -19.67 -26.16 -5.12
C PRO A 34 -19.93 -25.08 -6.17
N ASP A 35 -20.72 -25.41 -7.19
CA ASP A 35 -21.03 -24.50 -8.30
C ASP A 35 -21.58 -23.16 -7.83
N PHE A 36 -22.40 -23.12 -6.78
CA PHE A 36 -23.00 -21.87 -6.28
C PHE A 36 -21.99 -20.91 -5.62
N LEU A 37 -20.78 -21.38 -5.25
CA LEU A 37 -19.71 -20.54 -4.69
C LEU A 37 -18.77 -19.98 -5.77
N ILE A 38 -18.75 -20.60 -6.95
CA ILE A 38 -17.87 -20.22 -8.05
C ILE A 38 -18.64 -19.78 -9.30
N ASN A 39 -19.96 -19.84 -9.29
CA ASN A 39 -20.81 -19.30 -10.35
C ASN A 39 -21.73 -18.23 -9.78
N TYR A 40 -21.70 -17.05 -10.39
CA TYR A 40 -22.56 -15.93 -10.08
C TYR A 40 -23.24 -15.43 -11.35
N LYS A 41 -24.58 -15.32 -11.34
CA LYS A 41 -25.40 -14.94 -12.52
C LYS A 41 -25.06 -15.75 -13.79
N GLY A 42 -24.79 -17.04 -13.65
CA GLY A 42 -24.45 -17.94 -14.76
C GLY A 42 -23.03 -17.80 -15.30
N GLN A 43 -22.16 -17.04 -14.64
CA GLN A 43 -20.77 -16.87 -15.02
C GLN A 43 -19.84 -17.42 -13.94
N ASN A 44 -18.79 -18.13 -14.35
CA ASN A 44 -17.77 -18.62 -13.45
C ASN A 44 -16.91 -17.43 -12.97
N ILE A 45 -16.78 -17.28 -11.66
CA ILE A 45 -16.01 -16.22 -11.01
C ILE A 45 -14.61 -16.68 -10.58
N LEU A 46 -14.30 -17.98 -10.63
CA LEU A 46 -12.96 -18.53 -10.40
C LEU A 46 -12.19 -18.56 -11.73
N PHE A 47 -11.28 -17.62 -11.91
CA PHE A 47 -10.54 -17.40 -13.16
C PHE A 47 -9.26 -18.21 -13.25
N TYR A 48 -8.66 -18.50 -12.10
CA TYR A 48 -7.44 -19.29 -12.01
C TYR A 48 -7.41 -20.10 -10.73
N ASP A 49 -6.98 -21.34 -10.86
CA ASP A 49 -6.70 -22.25 -9.77
C ASP A 49 -5.41 -22.98 -10.09
N SER A 50 -4.39 -22.75 -9.28
CA SER A 50 -3.05 -23.30 -9.52
C SER A 50 -3.03 -24.83 -9.51
N ARG A 51 -3.99 -25.50 -8.90
CA ARG A 51 -4.04 -26.98 -8.82
C ARG A 51 -4.14 -27.64 -10.19
N PHE A 52 -4.72 -26.94 -11.17
CA PHE A 52 -4.77 -27.42 -12.56
C PHE A 52 -3.43 -27.29 -13.30
N TYR A 53 -2.50 -26.48 -12.79
CA TYR A 53 -1.21 -26.19 -13.42
C TYR A 53 -0.02 -26.77 -12.64
N ARG A 54 -0.16 -26.95 -11.32
CA ARG A 54 0.83 -27.48 -10.37
C ARG A 54 0.24 -28.66 -9.61
N GLN A 55 0.16 -29.82 -10.27
CA GLN A 55 -0.44 -31.02 -9.66
C GLN A 55 0.38 -31.49 -8.45
N GLY A 56 -0.30 -31.76 -7.34
CA GLY A 56 0.31 -32.28 -6.10
C GLY A 56 0.99 -31.24 -5.22
N GLU A 57 1.01 -29.96 -5.61
CA GLU A 57 1.55 -28.90 -4.76
C GLU A 57 0.49 -28.35 -3.80
N GLU A 58 0.76 -28.42 -2.49
CA GLU A 58 -0.17 -27.97 -1.45
C GLU A 58 -0.37 -26.45 -1.41
N ASP A 59 0.58 -25.68 -1.93
CA ASP A 59 0.53 -24.22 -1.95
C ASP A 59 -0.40 -23.75 -3.10
N VAL A 60 -1.67 -23.52 -2.79
CA VAL A 60 -2.72 -23.18 -3.77
C VAL A 60 -2.90 -21.67 -3.95
N VAL A 61 -2.84 -21.20 -5.20
CA VAL A 61 -3.13 -19.82 -5.63
C VAL A 61 -4.48 -19.79 -6.35
N LEU A 62 -5.34 -18.86 -5.93
CA LEU A 62 -6.67 -18.68 -6.52
C LEU A 62 -6.87 -17.23 -6.99
N LEU A 63 -7.43 -17.05 -8.18
CA LEU A 63 -7.90 -15.76 -8.68
C LEU A 63 -9.41 -15.75 -8.86
N PHE A 64 -10.05 -14.75 -8.29
CA PHE A 64 -11.48 -14.51 -8.41
C PHE A 64 -11.74 -13.18 -9.11
N SER A 65 -12.70 -13.18 -10.04
CA SER A 65 -13.18 -11.99 -10.73
C SER A 65 -14.54 -12.28 -11.37
N HIS A 66 -15.37 -11.26 -11.58
CA HIS A 66 -16.53 -11.39 -12.45
C HIS A 66 -16.13 -10.97 -13.88
N PRO A 67 -16.56 -11.65 -14.96
CA PRO A 67 -16.19 -11.28 -16.32
C PRO A 67 -16.43 -9.81 -16.69
N SER A 68 -17.54 -9.22 -16.24
CA SER A 68 -17.78 -7.78 -16.44
C SER A 68 -16.75 -6.89 -15.74
N LEU A 69 -16.27 -7.27 -14.55
CA LEU A 69 -15.24 -6.53 -13.82
C LEU A 69 -13.86 -6.75 -14.44
N PHE A 70 -13.57 -7.97 -14.88
CA PHE A 70 -12.33 -8.30 -15.57
C PHE A 70 -12.17 -7.48 -16.87
N ASN A 71 -13.24 -7.36 -17.66
CA ASN A 71 -13.25 -6.56 -18.88
C ASN A 71 -12.92 -5.07 -18.62
N LEU A 72 -13.19 -4.57 -17.42
CA LEU A 72 -12.80 -3.20 -17.05
C LEU A 72 -11.28 -3.06 -16.93
N LEU A 73 -10.56 -4.08 -16.49
CA LEU A 73 -9.09 -4.03 -16.45
C LEU A 73 -8.47 -4.09 -17.85
N GLU A 74 -9.12 -4.77 -18.80
CA GLU A 74 -8.68 -4.80 -20.20
C GLU A 74 -8.92 -3.45 -20.89
N THR A 75 -10.01 -2.76 -20.54
CA THR A 75 -10.38 -1.47 -21.13
C THR A 75 -9.76 -0.26 -20.43
N ASN A 76 -9.26 -0.39 -19.19
CA ASN A 76 -8.63 0.71 -18.47
C ASN A 76 -7.09 0.62 -18.46
N ASN A 77 -6.46 1.79 -18.53
CA ASN A 77 -5.00 1.91 -18.62
C ASN A 77 -4.34 2.06 -17.25
N LEU A 78 -5.11 1.98 -16.16
CA LEU A 78 -4.63 2.21 -14.81
C LEU A 78 -5.06 1.06 -13.91
N TRP A 79 -4.08 0.36 -13.34
CA TRP A 79 -4.31 -0.69 -12.36
C TRP A 79 -3.81 -0.25 -11.00
N LEU A 80 -4.66 -0.37 -9.99
CA LEU A 80 -4.33 -0.15 -8.60
C LEU A 80 -4.21 -1.51 -7.93
N ILE A 81 -3.02 -1.87 -7.47
CA ILE A 81 -2.79 -3.19 -6.86
C ILE A 81 -2.42 -3.03 -5.40
N ASN A 82 -3.26 -3.56 -4.50
CA ASN A 82 -3.13 -3.37 -3.05
C ASN A 82 -3.18 -4.71 -2.32
N SER A 83 -2.53 -4.79 -1.15
CA SER A 83 -2.84 -5.88 -0.20
C SER A 83 -4.20 -5.67 0.44
N SER A 84 -4.92 -6.76 0.67
CA SER A 84 -6.18 -6.76 1.43
C SER A 84 -6.01 -7.54 2.73
N ASN A 85 -6.71 -7.08 3.77
CA ASN A 85 -6.73 -7.73 5.08
C ASN A 85 -7.76 -8.86 5.16
N SER A 86 -8.75 -8.91 4.26
CA SER A 86 -9.65 -10.06 4.16
C SER A 86 -8.92 -11.24 3.56
N ILE A 87 -8.53 -12.19 4.41
CA ILE A 87 -7.76 -13.39 4.01
C ILE A 87 -8.47 -14.61 4.60
N PRO A 88 -8.85 -15.61 3.80
CA PRO A 88 -9.43 -16.83 4.33
C PRO A 88 -8.42 -17.58 5.21
N SER A 89 -8.92 -18.31 6.20
CA SER A 89 -8.12 -18.90 7.29
C SER A 89 -6.95 -19.79 6.83
N LYS A 90 -7.10 -20.52 5.72
CA LYS A 90 -6.07 -21.42 5.18
C LYS A 90 -5.01 -20.73 4.31
N TRP A 91 -5.15 -19.43 4.04
CA TRP A 91 -4.20 -18.64 3.27
C TRP A 91 -3.51 -17.59 4.14
N SER A 92 -2.34 -17.13 3.69
CA SER A 92 -1.59 -16.11 4.43
C SER A 92 -1.71 -14.71 3.83
N HIS A 93 -2.17 -14.58 2.58
CA HIS A 93 -2.15 -13.30 1.91
C HIS A 93 -3.26 -13.17 0.86
N ASN A 94 -3.73 -11.94 0.68
CA ASN A 94 -4.68 -11.56 -0.35
C ASN A 94 -4.26 -10.22 -0.94
N PHE A 95 -4.34 -10.08 -2.27
CA PHE A 95 -4.18 -8.80 -2.93
C PHE A 95 -5.27 -8.59 -3.98
N THR A 96 -5.64 -7.33 -4.17
CA THR A 96 -6.67 -6.93 -5.13
C THR A 96 -6.06 -6.16 -6.28
N ILE A 97 -6.67 -6.27 -7.46
CA ILE A 97 -6.42 -5.39 -8.60
C ILE A 97 -7.71 -4.62 -8.87
N SER A 98 -7.60 -3.31 -8.84
CA SER A 98 -8.70 -2.37 -9.03
C SER A 98 -8.39 -1.42 -10.18
N THR A 99 -9.41 -0.76 -10.69
CA THR A 99 -9.26 0.35 -11.64
C THR A 99 -10.15 1.51 -11.23
N GLU A 100 -10.10 2.60 -11.97
CA GLU A 100 -10.95 3.77 -11.75
C GLU A 100 -12.01 3.89 -12.81
N ILE A 101 -13.24 4.11 -12.35
CA ILE A 101 -14.40 4.35 -13.18
C ILE A 101 -15.19 5.47 -12.50
N ASN A 102 -15.46 6.56 -13.22
CA ASN A 102 -16.23 7.69 -12.71
C ASN A 102 -15.69 8.24 -11.36
N GLU A 103 -14.37 8.45 -11.28
CA GLU A 103 -13.66 8.91 -10.06
C GLU A 103 -13.78 7.98 -8.84
N LYS A 104 -14.28 6.75 -9.04
CA LYS A 104 -14.43 5.73 -8.01
C LYS A 104 -13.52 4.54 -8.31
N VAL A 105 -12.97 3.99 -7.25
CA VAL A 105 -12.14 2.78 -7.34
C VAL A 105 -13.06 1.57 -7.36
N VAL A 106 -12.89 0.73 -8.38
CA VAL A 106 -13.64 -0.50 -8.58
C VAL A 106 -12.70 -1.69 -8.47
N VAL A 107 -12.95 -2.56 -7.49
CA VAL A 107 -12.17 -3.80 -7.31
C VAL A 107 -12.58 -4.78 -8.40
N CYS A 108 -11.61 -5.22 -9.20
CA CYS A 108 -11.88 -6.04 -10.37
C CYS A 108 -11.45 -7.50 -10.17
N ILE A 109 -10.31 -7.72 -9.51
CA ILE A 109 -9.75 -9.05 -9.26
C ILE A 109 -9.33 -9.17 -7.81
N GLN A 110 -9.58 -10.32 -7.21
CA GLN A 110 -9.09 -10.71 -5.89
C GLN A 110 -8.23 -11.97 -5.99
N CYS A 111 -7.01 -11.90 -5.46
CA CYS A 111 -6.00 -12.94 -5.58
C CYS A 111 -5.62 -13.46 -4.20
N ILE A 112 -5.88 -14.75 -3.93
CA ILE A 112 -5.54 -15.37 -2.64
C ILE A 112 -4.27 -16.19 -2.81
N LEU A 113 -3.26 -15.91 -1.98
CA LEU A 113 -1.94 -16.51 -2.06
C LEU A 113 -1.61 -17.29 -0.78
N PRO A 114 -0.95 -18.45 -0.92
CA PRO A 114 -0.63 -19.30 0.23
C PRO A 114 0.41 -18.63 1.13
N LYS A 115 1.37 -17.90 0.52
CA LYS A 115 2.42 -17.15 1.20
C LYS A 115 2.66 -15.81 0.53
N ARG A 116 3.26 -14.87 1.27
CA ARG A 116 3.73 -13.58 0.72
C ARG A 116 5.09 -13.73 0.03
N GLU A 117 5.17 -14.60 -0.97
CA GLU A 117 6.39 -14.89 -1.73
C GLU A 117 6.30 -14.42 -3.19
N ILE A 118 7.44 -14.00 -3.74
CA ILE A 118 7.56 -13.45 -5.10
C ILE A 118 6.98 -14.38 -6.16
N LYS A 119 7.21 -15.69 -6.01
CA LYS A 119 6.79 -16.69 -6.99
C LYS A 119 5.26 -16.71 -7.16
N TYR A 120 4.51 -16.57 -6.07
CA TYR A 120 3.04 -16.57 -6.11
C TYR A 120 2.48 -15.29 -6.73
N PHE A 121 3.10 -14.12 -6.46
CA PHE A 121 2.72 -12.88 -7.16
C PHE A 121 2.98 -12.98 -8.66
N LYS A 122 4.15 -13.51 -9.05
CA LYS A 122 4.49 -13.69 -10.47
C LYS A 122 3.51 -14.65 -11.15
N GLU A 123 3.17 -15.76 -10.50
CA GLU A 123 2.18 -16.72 -10.97
C GLU A 123 0.81 -16.06 -11.19
N SER A 124 0.28 -15.34 -10.20
CA SER A 124 -1.01 -14.65 -10.33
C SER A 124 -1.00 -13.59 -11.43
N LEU A 125 0.04 -12.76 -11.50
CA LEU A 125 0.14 -11.71 -12.52
C LEU A 125 0.31 -12.29 -13.93
N ASN A 126 1.03 -13.42 -14.07
CA ASN A 126 1.15 -14.13 -15.33
C ASN A 126 -0.19 -14.77 -15.74
N ALA A 127 -0.93 -15.36 -14.80
CA ALA A 127 -2.26 -15.88 -15.06
C ALA A 127 -3.19 -14.78 -15.58
N ILE A 128 -3.22 -13.61 -14.93
CA ILE A 128 -3.98 -12.44 -15.38
C ILE A 128 -3.53 -12.00 -16.78
N LYS A 129 -2.22 -11.90 -17.00
CA LYS A 129 -1.66 -11.50 -18.30
C LYS A 129 -2.06 -12.46 -19.42
N ASN A 130 -2.09 -13.76 -19.15
CA ASN A 130 -2.50 -14.78 -20.12
C ASN A 130 -4.00 -14.74 -20.43
N LEU A 131 -4.81 -14.27 -19.48
CA LEU A 131 -6.26 -14.11 -19.65
C LEU A 131 -6.63 -12.85 -20.45
N ILE A 132 -5.75 -11.84 -20.48
CA ILE A 132 -5.96 -10.61 -21.26
C ILE A 132 -5.57 -10.87 -22.72
N LYS A 133 -6.54 -10.77 -23.62
CA LYS A 133 -6.35 -11.11 -25.05
C LYS A 133 -5.49 -10.08 -25.77
N GLN A 134 -5.52 -8.81 -25.35
CA GLN A 134 -4.68 -7.75 -25.87
C GLN A 134 -4.24 -6.79 -24.75
N PRO A 135 -3.03 -6.96 -24.17
CA PRO A 135 -2.53 -5.98 -23.21
C PRO A 135 -2.34 -4.64 -23.95
N LYS A 136 -3.00 -3.59 -23.46
CA LYS A 136 -2.81 -2.25 -24.03
C LYS A 136 -1.35 -1.83 -23.94
N ALA A 137 -0.89 -1.11 -24.96
CA ALA A 137 0.48 -0.65 -25.09
C ALA A 137 0.96 0.24 -23.93
N PHE A 138 0.03 0.87 -23.18
CA PHE A 138 0.36 1.80 -22.10
C PHE A 138 -0.49 1.54 -20.86
N LEU A 139 -0.01 0.61 -20.02
CA LEU A 139 -0.58 0.30 -18.72
C LEU A 139 0.23 1.00 -17.61
N LYS A 140 -0.42 1.83 -16.79
CA LYS A 140 0.14 2.39 -15.56
C LYS A 140 -0.28 1.53 -14.38
N ILE A 141 0.64 1.24 -13.46
CA ILE A 141 0.36 0.44 -12.27
C ILE A 141 0.65 1.28 -11.03
N ILE A 142 -0.33 1.49 -10.15
CA ILE A 142 -0.11 2.05 -8.82
C ILE A 142 -0.07 0.93 -7.79
N SER A 143 0.90 0.98 -6.88
CA SER A 143 1.20 -0.12 -5.97
C SER A 143 1.69 0.34 -4.60
N ASP A 144 1.41 -0.46 -3.58
CA ASP A 144 2.15 -0.39 -2.31
C ASP A 144 3.63 -0.68 -2.52
N PHE A 145 4.47 -0.04 -1.71
CA PHE A 145 5.92 -0.06 -1.85
C PHE A 145 6.55 -1.47 -1.95
N ASP A 146 6.04 -2.40 -1.14
CA ASP A 146 6.61 -3.76 -1.06
C ASP A 146 6.40 -4.58 -2.34
N PHE A 147 5.40 -4.23 -3.15
CA PHE A 147 5.07 -4.97 -4.36
C PHE A 147 5.69 -4.36 -5.61
N ILE A 148 6.25 -3.16 -5.53
CA ILE A 148 6.75 -2.42 -6.69
C ILE A 148 7.84 -3.23 -7.41
N SER A 149 8.80 -3.80 -6.67
CA SER A 149 9.88 -4.61 -7.24
C SER A 149 9.38 -5.87 -7.94
N PHE A 150 8.28 -6.48 -7.45
CA PHE A 150 7.70 -7.68 -8.08
C PHE A 150 6.93 -7.31 -9.34
N LYS A 151 6.19 -6.21 -9.31
CA LYS A 151 5.39 -5.71 -10.43
C LYS A 151 6.25 -5.28 -11.60
N ALA A 152 7.35 -4.57 -11.32
CA ALA A 152 8.33 -4.21 -12.33
C ALA A 152 8.94 -5.45 -13.02
N ALA A 153 9.09 -6.57 -12.29
CA ALA A 153 9.58 -7.82 -12.88
C ALA A 153 8.54 -8.51 -13.79
N SER A 154 7.24 -8.40 -13.46
CA SER A 154 6.15 -9.00 -14.27
C SER A 154 5.71 -8.12 -15.45
N PHE A 155 5.83 -6.80 -15.32
CA PHE A 155 5.45 -5.80 -16.32
C PHE A 155 6.59 -4.79 -16.56
N PRO A 156 7.72 -5.20 -17.16
CA PRO A 156 8.93 -4.38 -17.25
C PRO A 156 8.76 -3.12 -18.10
N VAL A 157 7.77 -3.08 -18.99
CA VAL A 157 7.48 -1.95 -19.88
C VAL A 157 6.51 -0.95 -19.23
N CYS A 158 5.81 -1.33 -18.16
CA CYS A 158 4.77 -0.52 -17.54
C CYS A 158 5.36 0.39 -16.45
N PRO A 159 5.08 1.72 -16.46
CA PRO A 159 5.45 2.58 -15.36
C PRO A 159 4.72 2.14 -14.08
N VAL A 160 5.51 1.81 -13.05
CA VAL A 160 5.00 1.47 -11.71
C VAL A 160 5.14 2.69 -10.80
N LEU A 161 4.01 3.26 -10.41
CA LEU A 161 3.87 4.42 -9.56
C LEU A 161 3.61 3.99 -8.11
N TRP A 162 4.17 4.73 -7.17
CA TRP A 162 4.06 4.41 -5.76
C TRP A 162 2.80 4.99 -5.10
N LYS A 163 2.19 4.21 -4.19
CA LYS A 163 1.17 4.66 -3.23
C LYS A 163 1.78 5.17 -1.92
N PHE A 164 1.76 6.49 -1.75
CA PHE A 164 2.31 7.20 -0.58
C PHE A 164 1.85 6.65 0.78
N VAL A 165 0.54 6.37 0.92
CA VAL A 165 -0.06 5.89 2.19
C VAL A 165 0.61 4.64 2.75
N SER A 166 0.98 3.71 1.87
CA SER A 166 1.54 2.41 2.26
C SER A 166 2.91 2.49 2.94
N PHE A 167 3.53 3.67 2.92
CA PHE A 167 4.84 3.92 3.46
C PHE A 167 4.82 4.20 4.96
N TRP A 168 3.85 5.00 5.40
CA TRP A 168 3.87 5.60 6.73
C TRP A 168 3.84 4.57 7.87
N PRO A 169 2.89 3.62 7.92
CA PRO A 169 2.84 2.65 9.02
C PRO A 169 4.15 1.88 9.19
N LYS A 170 4.76 1.45 8.07
CA LYS A 170 6.04 0.72 8.09
C LYS A 170 7.20 1.59 8.55
N PHE A 171 7.17 2.86 8.14
CA PHE A 171 8.15 3.85 8.56
C PHE A 171 8.05 4.09 10.08
N VAL A 172 6.84 4.23 10.62
CA VAL A 172 6.56 4.39 12.04
C VAL A 172 7.02 3.19 12.84
N THR A 173 6.59 1.98 12.48
CA THR A 173 7.01 0.75 13.17
C THR A 173 8.53 0.65 13.22
N LYS A 174 9.20 0.98 12.10
CA LYS A 174 10.66 0.91 12.05
C LYS A 174 11.32 1.98 12.91
N MET A 175 10.80 3.20 12.89
CA MET A 175 11.25 4.29 13.75
C MET A 175 11.14 3.92 15.24
N GLU A 176 10.05 3.29 15.66
CA GLU A 176 9.86 2.80 17.03
C GLU A 176 10.90 1.74 17.40
N THR A 177 11.23 0.81 16.48
CA THR A 177 12.24 -0.24 16.75
C THR A 177 13.65 0.29 17.02
N PHE A 178 13.97 1.52 16.63
CA PHE A 178 15.28 2.14 16.91
C PHE A 178 15.35 2.84 18.28
N GLY A 179 14.35 2.65 19.14
CA GLY A 179 14.37 3.19 20.51
C GLY A 179 13.92 4.65 20.61
N ASN A 180 13.36 5.20 19.54
CA ASN A 180 12.93 6.60 19.48
C ASN A 180 11.70 6.87 20.35
N ALA A 181 11.04 5.84 20.91
CA ALA A 181 9.97 6.01 21.90
C ALA A 181 10.42 6.87 23.10
N ASN A 182 11.68 6.72 23.53
CA ASN A 182 12.26 7.51 24.63
C ASN A 182 12.66 8.94 24.19
N LEU A 183 12.92 9.19 22.91
CA LEU A 183 13.25 10.54 22.40
C LEU A 183 12.06 11.51 22.49
N TYR A 184 10.83 10.98 22.55
CA TYR A 184 9.63 11.80 22.74
C TYR A 184 9.44 12.29 24.18
N SER A 185 10.22 11.77 25.14
CA SER A 185 10.16 12.23 26.54
C SER A 185 10.87 13.58 26.74
N ASP A 186 11.88 13.89 25.92
CA ASP A 186 12.51 15.20 25.87
C ASP A 186 11.71 16.14 24.95
N GLN A 187 11.21 17.24 25.52
CA GLN A 187 10.35 18.18 24.80
C GLN A 187 11.04 18.85 23.59
N ILE A 188 12.36 19.01 23.62
CA ILE A 188 13.13 19.69 22.57
C ILE A 188 13.56 18.66 21.51
N ILE A 189 14.22 17.58 21.93
CA ILE A 189 14.72 16.54 21.01
C ILE A 189 13.56 15.81 20.33
N GLY A 190 12.47 15.58 21.04
CA GLY A 190 11.25 14.98 20.48
C GLY A 190 10.64 15.84 19.36
N LYS A 191 10.55 17.17 19.55
CA LYS A 191 10.03 18.08 18.51
C LYS A 191 10.92 18.11 17.27
N ILE A 192 12.24 18.16 17.46
CA ILE A 192 13.21 18.12 16.35
C ILE A 192 13.10 16.79 15.60
N SER A 193 12.99 15.67 16.32
CA SER A 193 12.87 14.34 15.73
C SER A 193 11.58 14.21 14.90
N ILE A 194 10.44 14.69 15.40
CA ILE A 194 9.18 14.74 14.65
C ILE A 194 9.34 15.53 13.35
N LYS A 195 9.99 16.70 13.40
CA LYS A 195 10.26 17.52 12.21
C LYS A 195 11.09 16.76 11.18
N ILE A 196 12.13 16.06 11.61
CA ILE A 196 13.02 15.28 10.73
C ILE A 196 12.28 14.11 10.09
N PHE A 197 11.53 13.34 10.88
CA PHE A 197 10.72 12.24 10.34
C PHE A 197 9.72 12.74 9.31
N ARG A 198 9.05 13.86 9.61
CA ARG A 198 8.14 14.51 8.69
C ARG A 198 8.84 14.93 7.40
N ASN A 199 10.03 15.53 7.49
CA ASN A 199 10.83 15.90 6.32
C ASN A 199 11.21 14.67 5.48
N ILE A 200 11.56 13.54 6.11
CA ILE A 200 11.86 12.29 5.38
C ILE A 200 10.65 11.77 4.59
N LEU A 201 9.43 11.92 5.13
CA LEU A 201 8.21 11.53 4.42
C LEU A 201 7.88 12.41 3.22
N THR A 202 8.48 13.60 3.10
CA THR A 202 8.26 14.47 1.94
C THR A 202 9.16 14.13 0.76
N LEU A 203 10.20 13.33 0.98
CA LEU A 203 11.12 12.89 -0.08
C LEU A 203 10.41 12.26 -1.30
N PRO A 204 9.32 11.49 -1.20
CA PRO A 204 8.60 10.98 -2.38
C PRO A 204 7.90 12.07 -3.18
N LEU A 205 7.59 13.20 -2.54
CA LEU A 205 6.80 14.30 -3.09
C LEU A 205 7.63 15.28 -3.92
N ILE A 206 8.97 15.25 -3.82
CA ILE A 206 9.85 16.09 -4.61
C ILE A 206 10.36 15.35 -5.87
N PRO A 207 10.86 16.06 -6.90
CA PRO A 207 11.41 15.41 -8.08
C PRO A 207 12.54 14.44 -7.74
N GLN A 208 12.56 13.27 -8.39
CA GLN A 208 13.48 12.16 -8.10
C GLN A 208 14.96 12.59 -8.07
N GLN A 209 15.36 13.50 -8.96
CA GLN A 209 16.71 14.02 -9.08
C GLN A 209 17.20 14.78 -7.81
N HIS A 210 16.29 15.30 -7.00
CA HIS A 210 16.62 16.06 -5.79
C HIS A 210 16.56 15.21 -4.51
N VAL A 211 16.07 13.97 -4.56
CA VAL A 211 15.84 13.12 -3.38
C VAL A 211 17.12 12.87 -2.57
N ARG A 212 18.26 12.60 -3.23
CA ARG A 212 19.53 12.34 -2.53
C ARG A 212 20.06 13.60 -1.84
N ARG A 213 20.02 14.75 -2.52
CA ARG A 213 20.42 16.06 -1.99
C ARG A 213 19.53 16.47 -0.82
N ALA A 214 18.22 16.34 -0.97
CA ALA A 214 17.23 16.56 0.07
C ALA A 214 17.49 15.71 1.32
N PHE A 215 17.73 14.41 1.14
CA PHE A 215 18.04 13.52 2.26
C PHE A 215 19.34 13.91 2.96
N TYR A 216 20.36 14.33 2.21
CA TYR A 216 21.61 14.84 2.77
C TYR A 216 21.38 16.07 3.68
N LEU A 217 20.59 17.04 3.22
CA LEU A 217 20.24 18.22 4.02
C LEU A 217 19.47 17.86 5.29
N ILE A 218 18.60 16.85 5.23
CA ILE A 218 17.92 16.31 6.41
C ILE A 218 18.93 15.77 7.41
N VAL A 219 19.91 14.97 6.95
CA VAL A 219 20.94 14.39 7.83
C VAL A 219 21.79 15.48 8.50
N GLN A 220 22.19 16.52 7.78
CA GLN A 220 22.96 17.65 8.35
C GLN A 220 22.20 18.39 9.45
N ASN A 221 20.88 18.48 9.33
CA ASN A 221 20.01 19.16 10.30
C ASN A 221 19.44 18.20 11.36
N SER A 222 19.95 16.97 11.44
CA SER A 222 19.48 15.94 12.38
C SER A 222 20.35 15.84 13.63
N PRO A 223 19.76 15.58 14.80
CA PRO A 223 20.50 15.34 16.02
C PRO A 223 21.14 13.93 15.97
N ASN A 224 22.26 13.75 16.67
CA ASN A 224 23.10 12.55 16.58
C ASN A 224 22.37 11.26 17.01
N GLU A 225 21.35 11.40 17.85
CA GLU A 225 20.49 10.34 18.36
C GLU A 225 19.75 9.61 17.23
N LEU A 226 19.52 10.28 16.08
CA LEU A 226 18.84 9.69 14.93
C LEU A 226 19.78 8.97 13.95
N ASN A 227 21.09 8.99 14.18
CA ASN A 227 22.07 8.46 13.22
C ASN A 227 21.81 6.98 12.86
N SER A 228 21.48 6.12 13.84
CA SER A 228 21.17 4.71 13.58
C SER A 228 19.97 4.53 12.64
N PHE A 229 18.94 5.35 12.81
CA PHE A 229 17.75 5.34 11.96
C PHE A 229 18.06 5.86 10.56
N LEU A 230 18.77 6.99 10.47
CA LEU A 230 19.15 7.61 9.20
C LEU A 230 20.10 6.72 8.40
N GLU A 231 21.01 5.97 9.04
CA GLU A 231 21.88 5.00 8.38
C GLU A 231 21.07 3.84 7.80
N TYR A 232 20.13 3.31 8.58
CA TYR A 232 19.18 2.32 8.11
C TYR A 232 18.40 2.86 6.90
N PHE A 233 17.90 4.09 6.99
CA PHE A 233 17.12 4.68 5.92
C PHE A 233 17.94 4.85 4.64
N ALA A 234 19.14 5.43 4.76
CA ALA A 234 20.05 5.62 3.65
C ALA A 234 20.38 4.30 2.96
N LYS A 235 20.71 3.26 3.74
CA LYS A 235 21.03 1.91 3.22
C LYS A 235 19.87 1.26 2.46
N ASN A 236 18.63 1.46 2.89
CA ASN A 236 17.48 0.75 2.33
C ASN A 236 16.78 1.53 1.20
N TYR A 237 16.83 2.86 1.25
CA TYR A 237 15.93 3.73 0.47
C TYR A 237 16.63 4.75 -0.43
N ILE A 238 17.84 5.20 -0.05
CA ILE A 238 18.58 6.27 -0.76
C ILE A 238 19.77 5.72 -1.56
N GLY A 239 20.48 4.74 -0.98
CA GLY A 239 21.77 4.26 -1.45
C GLY A 239 22.93 4.96 -0.74
N LEU A 240 24.06 4.26 -0.65
CA LEU A 240 25.27 4.79 -0.02
C LEU A 240 26.44 4.83 -1.01
N THR A 241 27.25 5.87 -0.93
CA THR A 241 28.56 5.94 -1.60
C THR A 241 29.58 5.05 -0.90
N LEU A 242 30.75 4.82 -1.53
CA LEU A 242 31.84 4.07 -0.92
C LEU A 242 32.28 4.69 0.41
N ALA A 243 32.43 6.02 0.44
CA ALA A 243 32.85 6.76 1.62
C ALA A 243 31.81 6.65 2.75
N GLN A 244 30.52 6.79 2.44
CA GLN A 244 29.44 6.64 3.42
C GLN A 244 29.35 5.22 3.97
N LYS A 245 29.64 4.19 3.15
CA LYS A 245 29.71 2.80 3.62
C LYS A 245 30.84 2.60 4.63
N GLN A 246 32.01 3.21 4.38
CA GLN A 246 33.21 3.03 5.20
C GLN A 246 33.16 3.84 6.50
N TYR A 247 32.61 5.05 6.45
CA TYR A 247 32.67 6.02 7.55
C TYR A 247 31.32 6.32 8.20
N GLY A 248 30.23 5.71 7.73
CA GLY A 248 28.88 5.87 8.25
C GLY A 248 28.31 7.28 8.02
N ILE A 249 27.32 7.68 8.82
CA ILE A 249 26.70 9.02 8.70
C ILE A 249 27.68 10.17 8.94
N LYS A 250 28.79 9.92 9.65
CA LYS A 250 29.82 10.95 9.90
C LYS A 250 30.38 11.54 8.60
N GLN A 251 30.31 10.81 7.49
CA GLN A 251 30.70 11.34 6.19
C GLN A 251 29.67 12.33 5.62
N PHE A 252 28.36 12.11 5.86
CA PHE A 252 27.33 13.09 5.51
C PHE A 252 27.57 14.42 6.24
N LEU A 253 28.07 14.38 7.48
CA LEU A 253 28.34 15.58 8.28
C LEU A 253 29.66 16.29 7.94
N LYS A 254 30.55 15.64 7.15
CA LYS A 254 31.86 16.19 6.76
C LYS A 254 31.78 16.96 5.44
N ILE A 255 30.99 18.03 5.39
CA ILE A 255 31.16 19.07 4.35
C ILE A 255 31.22 20.40 5.08
N ASN A 256 32.44 20.78 5.45
CA ASN A 256 32.88 22.12 5.83
C ASN A 256 34.42 22.12 5.78
N SER A 257 35.00 21.87 4.61
CA SER A 257 36.44 22.08 4.41
C SER A 257 36.69 22.76 3.07
N PRO A 258 37.47 23.86 3.03
CA PRO A 258 37.34 24.91 2.00
C PRO A 258 38.35 24.75 0.86
N THR A 259 38.80 23.54 0.55
CA THR A 259 39.91 23.35 -0.39
C THR A 259 39.59 22.33 -1.47
N ARG A 260 39.31 22.86 -2.67
CA ARG A 260 38.93 22.17 -3.92
C ARG A 260 37.77 21.22 -3.73
N GLU A 261 36.56 21.75 -3.91
CA GLU A 261 35.29 21.02 -3.80
C GLU A 261 35.32 19.73 -4.64
N PRO A 262 35.46 18.54 -4.02
CA PRO A 262 34.96 17.36 -4.69
C PRO A 262 33.45 17.55 -4.89
N PRO A 263 32.85 16.95 -5.94
CA PRO A 263 31.40 17.03 -6.11
C PRO A 263 30.76 16.55 -4.80
N PRO A 264 29.70 17.21 -4.33
CA PRO A 264 29.10 16.90 -3.05
C PRO A 264 28.72 15.41 -2.98
N ASP A 265 28.79 14.82 -1.79
CA ASP A 265 28.68 13.37 -1.59
C ASP A 265 27.44 12.73 -2.23
N TRP A 266 26.35 13.47 -2.40
CA TRP A 266 25.13 12.99 -3.06
C TRP A 266 25.24 12.87 -4.59
N GLU A 267 26.23 13.49 -5.22
CA GLU A 267 26.56 13.37 -6.65
C GLU A 267 27.52 12.21 -6.93
N LEU A 268 28.21 11.71 -5.90
CA LEU A 268 29.11 10.58 -6.03
C LEU A 268 28.35 9.28 -6.38
N PRO A 269 29.01 8.35 -7.11
CA PRO A 269 28.42 7.08 -7.48
C PRO A 269 27.96 6.26 -6.27
N ILE A 270 26.79 5.65 -6.39
CA ILE A 270 26.25 4.75 -5.39
C ILE A 270 27.01 3.42 -5.46
N PHE A 271 27.64 3.03 -4.35
CA PHE A 271 28.32 1.74 -4.23
C PHE A 271 27.39 0.67 -3.64
N CYS A 272 26.62 1.04 -2.61
CA CYS A 272 25.60 0.16 -2.04
C CYS A 272 24.24 0.55 -2.61
N GLN A 273 23.76 -0.24 -3.58
CA GLN A 273 22.42 -0.05 -4.13
C GLN A 273 21.37 -0.18 -3.01
N PRO A 274 20.39 0.73 -2.94
CA PRO A 274 19.32 0.61 -1.97
C PRO A 274 18.49 -0.64 -2.27
N LYS A 275 17.87 -1.19 -1.22
CA LYS A 275 16.91 -2.30 -1.36
C LYS A 275 15.79 -1.95 -2.34
N TYR A 276 15.40 -0.67 -2.38
CA TYR A 276 14.40 -0.13 -3.28
C TYR A 276 15.00 0.98 -4.13
N SER A 277 14.86 0.86 -5.46
CA SER A 277 15.45 1.81 -6.39
C SER A 277 14.93 3.23 -6.17
N ILE A 278 15.81 4.22 -6.35
CA ILE A 278 15.44 5.63 -6.34
C ILE A 278 14.37 5.97 -7.41
N LYS A 279 14.25 5.15 -8.46
CA LYS A 279 13.20 5.25 -9.50
C LYS A 279 11.77 5.10 -8.97
N PHE A 280 11.60 4.59 -7.75
CA PHE A 280 10.29 4.43 -7.12
C PHE A 280 9.88 5.64 -6.29
N TRP A 281 10.73 6.68 -6.21
CA TRP A 281 10.40 7.98 -5.62
C TRP A 281 9.68 8.87 -6.64
N ASN A 282 8.57 8.36 -7.17
CA ASN A 282 7.84 8.94 -8.29
C ASN A 282 6.43 9.42 -7.91
N VAL A 283 6.18 9.68 -6.61
CA VAL A 283 4.90 10.25 -6.16
C VAL A 283 4.74 11.67 -6.71
N TYR A 284 5.83 12.44 -6.84
CA TYR A 284 5.86 13.72 -7.57
C TYR A 284 5.25 13.59 -8.97
N GLU A 285 5.75 12.65 -9.79
CA GLU A 285 5.28 12.47 -11.19
C GLU A 285 3.81 12.08 -11.24
N ARG A 286 3.35 11.28 -10.27
CA ARG A 286 1.95 10.89 -10.12
C ARG A 286 1.05 12.09 -9.80
N ILE A 287 1.43 12.91 -8.82
CA ILE A 287 0.70 14.13 -8.45
C ILE A 287 0.67 15.10 -9.62
N HIS A 288 1.82 15.32 -10.27
CA HIS A 288 1.96 16.18 -11.44
C HIS A 288 1.09 15.71 -12.62
N SER A 289 0.96 14.41 -12.83
CA SER A 289 0.12 13.85 -13.89
C SER A 289 -1.36 13.69 -13.49
N SER A 290 -1.76 14.22 -12.33
CA SER A 290 -3.13 14.18 -11.79
C SER A 290 -3.74 12.77 -11.77
N ILE A 291 -2.91 11.73 -11.59
CA ILE A 291 -3.38 10.35 -11.52
C ILE A 291 -3.92 10.09 -10.12
N ILE A 292 -5.24 9.94 -10.00
CA ILE A 292 -6.06 9.51 -8.83
C ILE A 292 -5.51 9.84 -7.44
N ARG A 293 -6.38 10.48 -6.64
CA ARG A 293 -6.26 10.59 -5.18
C ARG A 293 -6.37 9.23 -4.51
N THR A 294 -5.26 8.49 -4.41
CA THR A 294 -5.24 7.09 -3.94
C THR A 294 -5.55 6.89 -2.45
N ASN A 295 -5.71 7.97 -1.69
CA ASN A 295 -5.76 7.88 -0.23
C ASN A 295 -7.13 7.38 0.26
N ASN A 296 -8.24 8.01 -0.12
CA ASN A 296 -9.52 7.67 0.50
C ASN A 296 -10.31 6.55 -0.20
N SER A 297 -10.35 6.50 -1.53
CA SER A 297 -11.19 5.55 -2.26
C SER A 297 -10.65 4.13 -2.20
N VAL A 298 -9.32 3.98 -2.25
CA VAL A 298 -8.64 2.67 -2.19
C VAL A 298 -8.67 2.08 -0.78
N GLU A 299 -8.52 2.90 0.26
CA GLU A 299 -8.61 2.45 1.66
C GLU A 299 -10.02 2.02 2.04
N VAL A 300 -11.05 2.71 1.54
CA VAL A 300 -12.45 2.32 1.69
C VAL A 300 -12.76 1.05 0.89
N SER A 301 -12.17 0.84 -0.29
CA SER A 301 -12.34 -0.45 -1.00
C SER A 301 -11.62 -1.62 -0.32
N ASN A 302 -10.54 -1.34 0.44
CA ASN A 302 -9.82 -2.33 1.24
C ASN A 302 -10.50 -2.62 2.59
N SER A 303 -11.65 -1.99 2.90
CA SER A 303 -12.41 -2.25 4.13
C SER A 303 -13.22 -3.55 4.10
N ILE A 304 -13.12 -4.35 3.03
CA ILE A 304 -13.69 -5.69 2.98
C ILE A 304 -13.07 -6.51 4.12
N GLY A 305 -13.84 -6.76 5.18
CA GLY A 305 -13.44 -7.57 6.33
C GLY A 305 -12.70 -6.83 7.46
N LYS A 306 -12.68 -5.48 7.50
CA LYS A 306 -12.05 -4.75 8.64
C LYS A 306 -12.65 -5.10 10.01
N ASN A 307 -13.87 -5.64 10.05
CA ASN A 307 -14.58 -5.90 11.30
C ASN A 307 -14.32 -7.29 11.90
N SER A 308 -13.42 -8.11 11.35
CA SER A 308 -13.12 -9.42 11.92
C SER A 308 -11.65 -9.53 12.34
N ILE A 309 -11.41 -9.49 13.64
CA ILE A 309 -10.14 -9.89 14.29
C ILE A 309 -9.75 -11.32 13.89
N HIS A 310 -10.71 -12.12 13.42
CA HIS A 310 -10.53 -13.50 12.98
C HIS A 310 -10.53 -13.65 11.45
N ARG A 311 -9.62 -14.46 10.89
CA ARG A 311 -9.64 -14.82 9.47
C ARG A 311 -10.88 -15.69 9.15
N PRO A 312 -11.74 -15.32 8.18
CA PRO A 312 -12.95 -16.07 7.89
C PRO A 312 -12.65 -17.43 7.23
N PRO A 313 -13.54 -18.41 7.33
CA PRO A 313 -13.51 -19.60 6.47
C PRO A 313 -13.68 -19.22 4.98
N LEU A 314 -13.30 -20.13 4.07
CA LEU A 314 -13.30 -19.84 2.64
C LEU A 314 -14.73 -19.63 2.10
N SER A 315 -15.72 -20.37 2.61
CA SER A 315 -17.12 -20.17 2.23
C SER A 315 -17.65 -18.76 2.54
N GLU A 316 -17.35 -18.24 3.74
CA GLU A 316 -17.74 -16.90 4.18
C GLU A 316 -17.00 -15.83 3.36
N PHE A 317 -15.72 -16.05 3.09
CA PHE A 317 -14.97 -15.19 2.18
C PHE A 317 -15.59 -15.14 0.77
N LEU A 318 -15.98 -16.27 0.19
CA LEU A 318 -16.56 -16.31 -1.16
C LEU A 318 -17.96 -15.69 -1.20
N THR A 319 -18.79 -15.93 -0.18
CA THR A 319 -20.12 -15.31 -0.10
C THR A 319 -20.04 -13.79 0.09
N THR A 320 -19.05 -13.30 0.85
CA THR A 320 -18.79 -11.86 0.96
C THR A 320 -18.23 -11.26 -0.33
N PHE A 321 -17.35 -11.99 -1.03
CA PHE A 321 -16.86 -11.58 -2.35
C PHE A 321 -17.99 -11.45 -3.38
N ILE A 322 -18.93 -12.40 -3.41
CA ILE A 322 -20.11 -12.33 -4.31
C ILE A 322 -20.95 -11.09 -4.04
N LYS A 323 -21.20 -10.77 -2.76
CA LYS A 323 -21.90 -9.52 -2.38
C LYS A 323 -21.12 -8.28 -2.79
N ASP A 324 -19.79 -8.32 -2.74
CA ASP A 324 -18.97 -7.21 -3.18
C ASP A 324 -19.04 -7.02 -4.70
N ILE A 325 -19.08 -8.10 -5.50
CA ILE A 325 -19.29 -8.01 -6.96
C ILE A 325 -20.54 -7.18 -7.28
N GLU A 326 -21.65 -7.41 -6.57
CA GLU A 326 -22.88 -6.62 -6.74
C GLU A 326 -22.64 -5.13 -6.50
N LYS A 327 -22.01 -4.80 -5.38
CA LYS A 327 -21.66 -3.42 -5.03
C LYS A 327 -20.72 -2.78 -6.06
N GLN A 328 -19.73 -3.50 -6.56
CA GLN A 328 -18.83 -3.01 -7.60
C GLN A 328 -19.58 -2.75 -8.91
N LEU A 329 -20.50 -3.64 -9.30
CA LEU A 329 -21.36 -3.47 -10.48
C LEU A 329 -22.33 -2.27 -10.34
N GLU A 330 -22.87 -2.03 -9.15
CA GLU A 330 -23.68 -0.84 -8.86
C GLU A 330 -22.87 0.45 -8.99
N ILE A 331 -21.62 0.46 -8.53
CA ILE A 331 -20.72 1.62 -8.67
C ILE A 331 -20.50 1.97 -10.16
N ILE A 332 -20.37 0.95 -11.01
CA ILE A 332 -20.19 1.12 -12.46
C ILE A 332 -21.46 1.67 -13.12
N GLN A 333 -22.64 1.21 -12.69
CA GLN A 333 -23.93 1.60 -13.26
C GLN A 333 -24.46 2.94 -12.71
N ALA A 334 -23.93 3.40 -11.57
CA ALA A 334 -24.36 4.65 -10.95
C ALA A 334 -24.12 5.85 -11.90
N PRO A 335 -25.11 6.73 -12.10
CA PRO A 335 -24.95 7.91 -12.93
C PRO A 335 -23.82 8.81 -12.39
N THR A 336 -23.13 9.50 -13.30
CA THR A 336 -22.04 10.48 -13.05
C THR A 336 -22.51 11.74 -12.32
N ASN A 337 -23.61 11.67 -11.55
CA ASN A 337 -24.02 12.78 -10.71
C ASN A 337 -23.05 12.88 -9.54
N PRO A 338 -22.39 14.04 -9.34
CA PRO A 338 -21.49 14.22 -8.22
C PRO A 338 -22.30 14.03 -6.94
N PRO A 339 -21.89 13.14 -6.02
CA PRO A 339 -22.57 13.05 -4.73
C PRO A 339 -22.49 14.42 -4.06
N GLN A 340 -23.63 14.95 -3.61
CA GLN A 340 -23.66 16.09 -2.71
C GLN A 340 -22.73 15.78 -1.55
N LYS A 341 -21.62 16.53 -1.45
CA LYS A 341 -20.59 16.36 -0.43
C LYS A 341 -21.19 16.65 0.94
N LYS A 342 -21.82 15.67 1.59
CA LYS A 342 -21.94 15.65 3.05
C LYS A 342 -20.51 15.50 3.58
N LYS A 343 -19.87 16.64 3.86
CA LYS A 343 -18.49 16.76 4.34
C LYS A 343 -18.45 16.24 5.78
N ASN A 344 -18.31 14.92 5.97
CA ASN A 344 -18.00 14.38 7.29
C ASN A 344 -16.66 14.97 7.74
N LYS A 345 -16.65 15.76 8.82
CA LYS A 345 -15.44 16.41 9.37
C LYS A 345 -14.30 15.40 9.61
N LYS A 346 -14.63 14.17 10.06
CA LYS A 346 -13.66 13.07 10.26
C LYS A 346 -12.90 12.67 8.98
N LYS A 347 -13.48 12.79 7.78
CA LYS A 347 -12.82 12.43 6.50
C LYS A 347 -11.75 13.44 6.04
N ARG A 348 -11.68 14.65 6.62
CA ARG A 348 -10.66 15.65 6.26
C ARG A 348 -9.29 15.34 6.84
N LEU A 349 -9.21 14.56 7.92
CA LEU A 349 -7.96 14.25 8.63
C LEU A 349 -7.05 13.27 7.84
N PHE A 350 -7.59 12.57 6.85
CA PHE A 350 -6.88 11.54 6.08
C PHE A 350 -6.58 11.92 4.62
N ILE A 351 -6.75 13.19 4.26
CA ILE A 351 -6.55 13.65 2.88
C ILE A 351 -5.28 14.48 2.76
N ILE A 352 -4.32 13.95 2.01
CA ILE A 352 -3.25 14.77 1.45
C ILE A 352 -3.90 15.71 0.43
N GLN A 353 -3.75 17.02 0.63
CA GLN A 353 -4.22 18.02 -0.33
C GLN A 353 -3.25 18.08 -1.50
N GLU A 354 -3.35 17.11 -2.41
CA GLU A 354 -2.44 16.98 -3.57
C GLU A 354 -2.41 18.24 -4.44
N GLU A 355 -3.52 19.00 -4.54
CA GLU A 355 -3.57 20.29 -5.23
C GLU A 355 -2.64 21.33 -4.58
N GLN A 356 -2.73 21.50 -3.26
CA GLN A 356 -1.88 22.43 -2.50
C GLN A 356 -0.40 22.04 -2.59
N ILE A 357 -0.12 20.73 -2.55
CA ILE A 357 1.24 20.21 -2.74
C ILE A 357 1.75 20.54 -4.14
N LEU A 358 0.92 20.35 -5.16
CA LEU A 358 1.28 20.62 -6.55
C LEU A 358 1.56 22.12 -6.78
N GLU A 359 0.74 23.02 -6.24
CA GLU A 359 1.00 24.47 -6.28
C GLU A 359 2.35 24.82 -5.65
N THR A 360 2.64 24.23 -4.48
CA THR A 360 3.91 24.43 -3.77
C THR A 360 5.10 23.94 -4.58
N LEU A 361 4.97 22.77 -5.21
CA LEU A 361 6.01 22.17 -6.03
C LEU A 361 6.23 22.89 -7.37
N GLN A 362 5.20 23.54 -7.93
CA GLN A 362 5.33 24.32 -9.16
C GLN A 362 6.02 25.66 -8.94
N GLN A 363 5.89 26.24 -7.76
CA GLN A 363 6.51 27.52 -7.38
C GLN A 363 7.89 27.34 -6.73
N ALA A 364 8.30 26.10 -6.49
CA ALA A 364 9.53 25.73 -5.81
C ALA A 364 10.79 26.02 -6.65
N ASN A 365 11.82 26.57 -6.00
CA ASN A 365 13.18 26.63 -6.53
C ASN A 365 14.03 25.50 -5.92
N TYR A 366 14.69 24.70 -6.77
CA TYR A 366 15.51 23.55 -6.35
C TYR A 366 17.03 23.77 -6.51
N GLU A 367 17.45 24.97 -6.92
CA GLU A 367 18.87 25.28 -7.22
C GLU A 367 19.72 25.38 -5.95
N GLU A 368 19.22 26.06 -4.92
CA GLU A 368 19.95 26.30 -3.67
C GLU A 368 19.53 25.32 -2.56
N ASP A 369 20.49 24.96 -1.69
CA ASP A 369 20.26 24.05 -0.56
C ASP A 369 19.20 24.59 0.40
N GLY A 370 19.23 25.91 0.66
CA GLY A 370 18.26 26.58 1.52
C GLY A 370 16.83 26.44 0.99
N HIS A 371 16.63 26.77 -0.29
CA HIS A 371 15.33 26.65 -0.94
C HIS A 371 14.80 25.21 -0.93
N LEU A 372 15.65 24.23 -1.27
CA LEU A 372 15.26 22.82 -1.25
C LEU A 372 14.83 22.38 0.16
N PHE A 373 15.55 22.79 1.21
CA PHE A 373 15.22 22.45 2.58
C PHE A 373 13.93 23.13 3.08
N ASP A 374 13.69 24.36 2.65
CA ASP A 374 12.46 25.11 2.96
C ASP A 374 11.25 24.44 2.33
N ILE A 375 11.35 23.98 1.08
CA ILE A 375 10.29 23.22 0.39
C ILE A 375 9.96 21.94 1.15
N ILE A 376 10.97 21.15 1.53
CA ILE A 376 10.80 19.92 2.31
C ILE A 376 10.08 20.23 3.63
N THR A 377 10.46 21.32 4.30
CA THR A 377 9.86 21.72 5.57
C THR A 377 8.40 22.15 5.39
N LEU A 378 8.10 22.90 4.32
CA LEU A 378 6.75 23.37 3.97
C LEU A 378 5.83 22.22 3.58
N LEU A 379 6.29 21.31 2.71
CA LEU A 379 5.57 20.08 2.37
C LEU A 379 5.30 19.24 3.63
N GLY A 380 6.26 19.20 4.55
CA GLY A 380 6.12 18.52 5.83
C GLY A 380 4.94 19.06 6.62
N LEU A 381 4.81 20.39 6.71
CA LEU A 381 3.67 21.04 7.38
C LEU A 381 2.34 20.70 6.69
N GLN A 382 2.31 20.68 5.35
CA GLN A 382 1.09 20.37 4.58
C GLN A 382 0.60 18.93 4.79
N ILE A 383 1.52 17.97 4.99
CA ILE A 383 1.16 16.58 5.27
C ILE A 383 0.99 16.28 6.77
N GLN A 384 1.16 17.27 7.67
CA GLN A 384 1.09 17.04 9.11
C GLN A 384 -0.28 16.56 9.56
N GLY A 385 -1.37 17.15 9.05
CA GLY A 385 -2.73 16.71 9.40
C GLY A 385 -2.98 15.25 9.00
N TYR A 386 -2.45 14.85 7.84
CA TYR A 386 -2.49 13.47 7.35
C TYR A 386 -1.69 12.51 8.25
N ILE A 387 -0.48 12.90 8.65
CA ILE A 387 0.37 12.14 9.57
C ILE A 387 -0.30 11.95 10.93
N SER A 388 -0.94 13.00 11.45
CA SER A 388 -1.70 12.95 12.70
C SER A 388 -2.86 11.97 12.61
N GLY A 389 -3.68 12.05 11.56
CA GLY A 389 -4.79 11.11 11.35
C GLY A 389 -4.35 9.65 11.32
N LEU A 390 -3.23 9.35 10.65
CA LEU A 390 -2.69 7.98 10.60
C LEU A 390 -2.24 7.44 11.98
N ARG A 391 -1.85 8.30 12.93
CA ARG A 391 -1.48 7.87 14.29
C ARG A 391 -2.69 7.52 15.15
N ASP A 392 -3.81 8.20 14.91
CA ASP A 392 -5.04 7.99 15.67
C ASP A 392 -5.72 6.68 15.26
N ASP A 393 -5.67 6.32 13.97
CA ASP A 393 -6.16 5.03 13.45
C ASP A 393 -5.37 3.81 14.00
N GLU A 394 -4.09 3.96 14.32
CA GLU A 394 -3.25 2.87 14.84
C GLU A 394 -3.47 2.58 16.33
N LYS A 395 -4.07 3.50 17.09
CA LYS A 395 -4.28 3.34 18.53
C LYS A 395 -5.54 2.55 18.92
N GLY A 396 -6.37 2.19 17.96
CA GLY A 396 -7.65 1.52 18.22
C GLY A 396 -8.66 2.48 18.82
N GLU A 397 -9.89 2.42 18.31
CA GLU A 397 -11.05 3.06 18.90
C GLU A 397 -11.20 2.57 20.36
N SER A 398 -10.89 3.43 21.33
CA SER A 398 -11.56 3.35 22.63
C SER A 398 -12.96 3.91 22.42
N ASP A 399 -13.98 3.11 22.73
CA ASP A 399 -15.43 3.31 22.54
C ASP A 399 -16.06 4.53 23.26
N ASP A 400 -15.32 5.62 23.52
CA ASP A 400 -15.77 6.68 24.43
C ASP A 400 -16.41 7.90 23.76
N ASP A 401 -16.53 7.96 22.43
CA ASP A 401 -17.19 9.09 21.75
C ASP A 401 -18.49 8.65 21.04
N ILE A 402 -19.45 8.13 21.81
CA ILE A 402 -20.88 8.26 21.48
C ILE A 402 -21.31 9.60 22.07
N GLU A 403 -21.22 10.66 21.28
CA GLU A 403 -21.90 11.92 21.60
C GLU A 403 -23.41 11.66 21.61
N GLU A 404 -24.02 11.85 22.78
CA GLU A 404 -25.46 12.00 22.99
C GLU A 404 -25.97 13.15 22.10
N GLU A 405 -26.57 12.81 20.96
CA GLU A 405 -27.57 13.68 20.33
C GLU A 405 -28.86 13.51 21.15
N GLU A 406 -29.04 14.35 22.16
CA GLU A 406 -30.37 14.61 22.74
C GLU A 406 -31.23 15.27 21.65
N GLU A 407 -32.24 14.53 21.17
CA GLU A 407 -33.38 15.04 20.42
C GLU A 407 -34.33 15.78 21.38
N GLU A 408 -34.74 16.98 20.94
CA GLU A 408 -35.93 17.80 21.27
C GLU A 408 -36.52 17.82 22.70
#